data_AF-A0A496PXD8-F1
#
_entry.id   AF-A0A496PXD8-F1
#
_cell.length_a   1.000
_cell.length_b   1.000
_cell.length_c   1.000
_cell.angle_alpha   90.00
_cell.angle_beta   90.00
_cell.angle_gamma   90.00
#
_symmetry.space_group_name_H-M   'P 1'
#
loop_
_entity.id
_entity.type
_entity.pdbx_description
1 polymer ?
#
loop_
_entity_poly.entity_id
_entity_poly.type
_entity_poly.pdbx_seq_one_letter_code
_entity_poly.pdbx_strand_id
1 'polypeptide(L)' 'MNKEARDHLAAHRKYVTLEYAKAIGNNMEACQDFGVARSSFYEWKKAYAKGGKAGLLRKKPIARSH' A
#
# COMPACT_ATOMS: atom_id res chain seq x y z
N MET A 1 8.85 -15.38 12.50
CA MET A 1 7.68 -14.64 11.98
C MET A 1 7.49 -14.99 10.51
N ASN A 2 6.34 -15.59 10.14
CA ASN A 2 6.07 -16.06 8.78
C ASN A 2 6.08 -14.89 7.76
N LYS A 3 6.67 -15.10 6.58
CA LYS A 3 6.75 -14.11 5.48
C LYS A 3 5.37 -13.63 5.06
N GLU A 4 4.39 -14.52 5.00
CA GLU A 4 3.01 -14.19 4.65
C GLU A 4 2.40 -13.23 5.67
N ALA A 5 2.58 -13.50 6.96
CA ALA A 5 2.10 -12.61 8.02
C ALA A 5 2.69 -11.19 7.91
N ARG A 6 3.97 -11.07 7.53
CA ARG A 6 4.61 -9.76 7.28
C ARG A 6 4.02 -9.06 6.07
N ASP A 7 3.78 -9.79 4.97
CA ASP A 7 3.19 -9.22 3.76
C ASP A 7 1.74 -8.75 4.01
N HIS A 8 0.96 -9.50 4.79
CA HIS A 8 -0.38 -9.11 5.22
C HIS A 8 -0.37 -7.87 6.12
N LEU A 9 0.54 -7.81 7.10
CA LEU A 9 0.68 -6.63 7.97
C LEU A 9 1.09 -5.39 7.16
N ALA A 10 2.01 -5.54 6.21
CA ALA A 10 2.41 -4.45 5.32
C ALA A 10 1.26 -3.98 4.44
N ALA A 11 0.47 -4.90 3.86
CA ALA A 11 -0.72 -4.54 3.08
C ALA A 11 -1.79 -3.85 3.94
N HIS A 12 -1.98 -4.31 5.18
CA HIS A 12 -2.89 -3.69 6.13
C HIS A 12 -2.48 -2.25 6.45
N ARG A 13 -1.19 -2.01 6.73
CA ARG A 13 -0.67 -0.64 6.94
C ARG A 13 -0.98 0.26 5.75
N LYS A 14 -0.70 -0.19 4.52
CA LYS A 14 -1.01 0.58 3.29
C LYS A 14 -2.50 0.90 3.18
N TYR A 15 -3.36 -0.07 3.50
CA TYR A 15 -4.81 0.12 3.47
C TYR A 15 -5.26 1.17 4.47
N VAL A 16 -4.79 1.10 5.73
CA VAL A 16 -5.10 2.09 6.76
C VAL A 16 -4.66 3.49 6.35
N THR A 17 -3.47 3.64 5.75
CA THR A 17 -3.00 4.94 5.24
C THR A 17 -3.92 5.51 4.16
N LEU A 18 -4.44 4.68 3.24
CA LEU A 18 -5.37 5.12 2.19
C LEU A 18 -6.74 5.51 2.77
N GLU A 19 -7.27 4.74 3.72
CA GLU A 19 -8.54 5.05 4.38
C GLU A 19 -8.44 6.31 5.24
N TYR A 20 -7.34 6.49 5.97
CA TYR A 20 -7.08 7.70 6.73
C TYR A 20 -7.03 8.93 5.83
N ALA A 21 -6.26 8.86 4.73
CA ALA A 21 -6.21 9.94 3.74
C ALA A 21 -7.59 10.31 3.17
N LYS A 22 -8.45 9.30 2.97
CA LYS A 22 -9.83 9.51 2.52
C LYS A 22 -10.70 10.16 3.60
N ALA A 23 -10.53 9.76 4.86
CA ALA A 23 -11.28 10.31 5.97
C ALA A 23 -10.96 11.80 6.22
N ILE A 24 -9.68 12.18 6.14
CA ILE A 24 -9.25 13.58 6.32
C ILE A 24 -9.35 14.42 5.03
N GLY A 25 -9.57 13.78 3.87
CA GLY A 25 -9.66 14.45 2.56
C GLY A 25 -8.33 15.01 2.03
N ASN A 26 -7.22 14.77 2.74
CA ASN A 26 -5.90 15.32 2.45
C ASN A 26 -4.84 14.22 2.31
N ASN A 27 -4.47 13.91 1.06
CA ASN A 27 -3.46 12.88 0.78
C ASN A 27 -2.05 13.28 1.24
N MET A 28 -1.71 14.58 1.24
CA MET A 28 -0.36 15.03 1.58
C MET A 28 -0.11 14.95 3.09
N GLU A 29 -1.09 15.37 3.88
CA GLU A 29 -1.08 15.26 5.34
C GLU A 29 -1.01 13.79 5.77
N ALA A 30 -1.83 12.92 5.18
CA ALA A 30 -1.73 11.48 5.44
C ALA A 30 -0.35 10.88 5.10
N CYS A 31 0.31 11.34 4.03
CA CYS A 31 1.68 10.91 3.71
C CYS A 31 2.67 11.35 4.78
N GLN A 32 2.51 12.56 5.32
CA GLN A 32 3.38 13.11 6.37
C GLN A 32 3.17 12.38 7.70
N ASP A 33 1.92 12.18 8.11
CA ASP A 33 1.54 11.49 9.36
C ASP A 33 2.04 10.04 9.38
N PHE A 34 1.94 9.33 8.25
CA PHE A 34 2.35 7.93 8.15
C PHE A 34 3.81 7.73 7.75
N GLY A 35 4.55 8.82 7.46
CA GLY A 35 5.93 8.77 7.00
C GLY A 35 6.09 8.02 5.67
N VAL A 36 5.18 8.24 4.73
CA VAL A 36 5.14 7.56 3.43
C VAL A 36 5.51 8.54 2.32
N ALA A 37 6.38 8.13 1.40
CA ALA A 37 6.68 8.91 0.21
C ALA A 37 5.43 9.07 -0.68
N ARG A 38 5.22 10.26 -1.22
CA ARG A 38 4.06 10.58 -2.08
C ARG A 38 3.95 9.62 -3.27
N SER A 39 5.08 9.28 -3.90
CA SER A 39 5.13 8.31 -5.00
C SER A 39 4.54 6.96 -4.60
N SER A 40 5.02 6.38 -3.49
CA SER A 40 4.51 5.12 -2.93
C SER A 40 3.02 5.18 -2.63
N PHE A 41 2.55 6.28 -2.05
CA PHE A 41 1.13 6.46 -1.77
C PHE A 41 0.27 6.39 -3.03
N TYR A 42 0.64 7.10 -4.09
CA TYR A 42 -0.12 7.08 -5.34
C TYR A 42 -0.03 5.73 -6.06
N GLU A 43 1.10 5.03 -5.99
CA GLU A 43 1.21 3.65 -6.47
C GLU A 43 0.24 2.72 -5.75
N TRP A 44 0.15 2.81 -4.42
CA TRP A 44 -0.78 2.02 -3.62
C TRP A 44 -2.22 2.38 -3.92
N LYS A 45 -2.54 3.67 -4.05
CA LYS A 45 -3.87 4.14 -4.43
C LYS A 45 -4.30 3.57 -5.78
N LYS A 46 -3.41 3.60 -6.78
CA LYS A 46 -3.66 3.00 -8.10
C LYS A 46 -3.81 1.48 -8.02
N ALA A 47 -2.97 0.80 -7.24
CA ALA A 47 -3.05 -0.65 -7.06
C ALA A 47 -4.36 -1.07 -6.35
N TYR A 48 -4.79 -0.30 -5.36
CA TYR A 48 -6.05 -0.49 -4.65
C TYR A 48 -7.26 -0.23 -5.56
N ALA A 49 -7.23 0.83 -6.38
CA ALA A 49 -8.28 1.08 -7.36
C ALA A 49 -8.42 -0.05 -8.39
N LYS A 50 -7.32 -0.72 -8.75
CA LYS A 50 -7.31 -1.83 -9.71
C LYS A 50 -7.73 -3.17 -9.10
N GLY A 51 -7.33 -3.46 -7.87
CA GLY A 51 -7.41 -4.81 -7.29
C GLY A 51 -7.82 -4.87 -5.82
N GLY A 52 -8.37 -3.78 -5.27
CA GLY A 52 -8.77 -3.66 -3.87
C GLY A 52 -7.61 -3.97 -2.91
N LYS A 53 -7.94 -4.58 -1.76
CA LYS A 53 -6.95 -4.97 -0.75
C LYS A 53 -5.89 -5.96 -1.28
N ALA A 54 -6.26 -6.85 -2.20
CA ALA A 54 -5.33 -7.78 -2.82
C ALA A 54 -4.27 -7.06 -3.66
N GLY A 55 -4.61 -5.91 -4.25
CA GLY A 55 -3.67 -5.06 -4.97
C GLY A 55 -2.53 -4.49 -4.11
N LEU A 56 -2.71 -4.42 -2.79
CA LEU A 56 -1.72 -3.87 -1.84
C LEU A 56 -0.71 -4.91 -1.34
N LEU A 57 -1.02 -6.20 -1.52
CA LEU A 57 -0.12 -7.31 -1.19
C LEU A 57 1.13 -7.26 -2.07
N ARG A 58 2.23 -7.78 -1.52
CA ARG A 58 3.48 -7.91 -2.27
C ARG A 58 3.25 -8.85 -3.46
N LYS A 59 3.49 -8.35 -4.67
CA LYS A 59 3.53 -9.22 -5.86
C LYS A 59 4.79 -10.06 -5.83
N LYS A 60 4.65 -11.37 -6.08
CA LYS A 60 5.81 -12.26 -6.25
C LYS A 60 6.62 -11.77 -7.45
N PRO A 61 7.95 -11.65 -7.34
CA PRO A 61 8.78 -11.31 -8.50
C PRO A 61 8.57 -12.38 -9.57
N ILE A 62 8.27 -11.94 -10.80
CA ILE A 62 8.24 -12.83 -11.95
C ILE A 62 9.71 -13.11 -12.28
N ALA A 63 10.15 -14.36 -12.09
CA ALA A 63 11.46 -14.77 -12.55
C ALA A 63 11.48 -14.63 -14.08
N ARG A 64 12.32 -13.73 -14.59
CA ARG A 64 12.65 -13.70 -16.02
C ARG A 64 13.85 -14.63 -16.21
N SER A 65 13.63 -15.75 -16.88
CA SER A 65 14.73 -16.53 -17.45
C SER A 65 15.35 -15.71 -18.58
N HIS A 66 16.65 -15.45 -18.45
CA HIS A 66 17.50 -14.87 -19.49
C HIS A 66 17.94 -15.95 -20.47
#